data_AF-A0ABD1W424-F1
#
_entry.id   AF-A0ABD1W424-F1
#
_cell.length_a   1.000
_cell.length_b   1.000
_cell.length_c   1.000
_cell.angle_alpha   90.00
_cell.angle_beta   90.00
_cell.angle_gamma   90.00
#
_symmetry.space_group_name_H-M   'P 1'
#
loop_
_entity.id
_entity.type
_entity.pdbx_description
1 polymer ?
#
loop_
_entity_poly.entity_id
_entity_poly.type
_entity_poly.pdbx_seq_one_letter_code
_entity_poly.pdbx_strand_id
1 'polypeptide(L)'
;MLAGLRQYGNFPLPARADMNDVLAALAREAGWIVEADGTTYRQSPPLPPPASNLSTINHYNNNTSNMGAYPVRSVESPLSSSSWKNCSTRSSVDCQPSALRIDETLSPASLDSVVVAERDTKFDKCTSASAINSPECFGADQIVQDIHCGEHGNGFSGTFSVPVYVRLATGLINNFCQLVDPEGIKDELRHLKSLCVDGVVVDCWWGIVEGWNPQKYQWSGYRQLFDIIREFEIKLQVVMSFHEYGGNDSGGIYITLPQWVLEIGKSNQDIFFTDREGRRNTECLSWGIDKERVLRGRTGIEVYFDFMRSFRTEFDDLFTDGLISAVEIGLGASGELKYPSFSERMGWRYPGIGEFQCYDKYSLQNLCKAAKVRGHSFWARGPDNAGYYNSKPHESGFFCERGDYDSYYGRFFLNWYTQVLIDHADNVLSLASLAFEDTQIVVKIPAVYWWYKTTSHAAELTAGYYNPTNQDGYSPVFDVLKKHSVTMKFVVPGLQVSYHEIDDPLSDPEGLSWQVLNSAWERGLTVAGQNAQSCYDRDGFTRLVEIAKPRNHPDHRHFSFFVFQQPLPSIERTICFSDIDYFIKSMHGDSSNSES
;
A
#
# COMPACT_ATOMS: atom_id res chain seq x y z
N MET A 1 7.05 -6.86 37.43
CA MET A 1 7.86 -7.64 36.47
C MET A 1 9.13 -8.19 37.12
N LEU A 2 10.03 -7.33 37.64
CA LEU A 2 11.31 -7.74 38.24
C LEU A 2 11.21 -8.61 39.51
N ALA A 3 10.21 -8.40 40.36
CA ALA A 3 9.97 -9.25 41.54
C ALA A 3 9.61 -10.71 41.17
N GLY A 4 8.94 -10.91 40.03
CA GLY A 4 8.62 -12.26 39.52
C GLY A 4 9.86 -12.99 39.01
N LEU A 5 10.76 -12.29 38.29
CA LEU A 5 12.01 -12.87 37.79
C LEU A 5 12.93 -13.35 38.94
N ARG A 6 12.93 -12.64 40.06
CA ARG A 6 13.65 -13.06 41.27
C ARG A 6 13.09 -14.35 41.88
N GLN A 7 11.78 -14.55 41.82
CA GLN A 7 11.10 -15.71 42.43
C GLN A 7 11.10 -16.95 41.52
N TYR A 8 11.14 -16.77 40.20
CA TYR A 8 10.95 -17.86 39.23
C TYR A 8 12.15 -18.13 38.29
N GLY A 9 13.20 -17.29 38.30
CA GLY A 9 14.28 -17.33 37.31
C GLY A 9 15.49 -18.23 37.63
N ASN A 10 15.49 -18.99 38.73
CA ASN A 10 16.62 -19.87 39.12
C ASN A 10 18.01 -19.21 39.14
N PHE A 11 18.10 -17.88 39.29
CA PHE A 11 19.37 -17.18 39.37
C PHE A 11 20.06 -17.43 40.73
N PRO A 12 21.38 -17.73 40.77
CA PRO A 12 22.12 -17.90 42.01
C PRO A 12 22.42 -16.53 42.65
N LEU A 13 21.39 -15.90 43.21
CA LEU A 13 21.46 -14.57 43.84
C LEU A 13 21.33 -14.65 45.37
N PRO A 14 22.07 -13.83 46.14
CA PRO A 14 21.89 -13.74 47.59
C PRO A 14 20.46 -13.38 48.00
N ALA A 15 20.04 -13.82 49.19
CA ALA A 15 18.70 -13.54 49.72
C ALA A 15 18.41 -12.03 49.90
N ARG A 16 19.43 -11.16 49.85
CA ARG A 16 19.33 -9.70 49.92
C ARG A 16 19.74 -8.97 48.63
N ALA A 17 19.86 -9.70 47.52
CA ALA A 17 20.17 -9.11 46.22
C ALA A 17 19.19 -7.99 45.86
N ASP A 18 19.71 -6.89 45.33
CA ASP A 18 18.93 -5.74 44.90
C ASP A 18 18.51 -5.86 43.43
N MET A 19 17.94 -4.80 42.87
CA MET A 19 17.44 -4.82 41.50
C MET A 19 18.57 -4.85 40.46
N ASN A 20 19.75 -4.31 40.78
CA ASN A 20 20.91 -4.30 39.90
C ASN A 20 21.53 -5.70 39.78
N ASP A 21 21.53 -6.46 40.88
CA ASP A 21 21.98 -7.86 40.88
C ASP A 21 21.14 -8.75 39.94
N VAL A 22 19.83 -8.52 39.90
CA VAL A 22 18.90 -9.25 39.02
C VAL A 22 19.12 -8.87 37.55
N LEU A 23 19.32 -7.58 37.26
CA LEU A 23 19.63 -7.10 35.92
C LEU A 23 20.98 -7.63 35.42
N ALA A 24 22.00 -7.64 36.28
CA ALA A 24 23.31 -8.21 35.98
C ALA A 24 23.26 -9.72 35.72
N ALA A 25 22.38 -10.46 36.41
CA ALA A 25 22.17 -11.89 36.17
C ALA A 25 21.49 -12.15 34.82
N LEU A 26 20.45 -11.37 34.48
CA LEU A 26 19.75 -11.46 33.20
C LEU A 26 20.66 -11.11 32.01
N ALA A 27 21.45 -10.05 32.15
CA ALA A 27 22.40 -9.65 31.11
C ALA A 27 23.45 -10.75 30.86
N ARG A 28 23.96 -11.40 31.92
CA ARG A 28 24.87 -12.54 31.80
C ARG A 28 24.21 -13.75 31.14
N GLU A 29 22.95 -14.06 31.47
CA GLU A 29 22.19 -15.12 30.81
C GLU A 29 21.97 -14.83 29.31
N ALA A 30 21.77 -13.57 28.94
CA ALA A 30 21.65 -13.11 27.55
C ALA A 30 23.00 -13.01 26.78
N GLY A 31 24.11 -13.45 27.40
CA GLY A 31 25.43 -13.47 26.77
C GLY A 31 26.19 -12.14 26.80
N TRP A 32 25.87 -11.25 27.73
CA TRP A 32 26.62 -10.03 27.99
C TRP A 32 27.63 -10.24 29.12
N ILE A 33 28.76 -9.54 29.03
CA ILE A 33 29.70 -9.40 30.13
C ILE A 33 29.25 -8.18 30.94
N VAL A 34 29.09 -8.36 32.25
CA VAL A 34 28.73 -7.30 33.20
C VAL A 34 29.85 -7.19 34.23
N GLU A 35 30.52 -6.04 34.28
CA GLU A 35 31.58 -5.77 35.24
C GLU A 35 31.04 -5.30 36.60
N ALA A 36 31.88 -5.32 37.63
CA ALA A 36 31.48 -5.03 39.01
C ALA A 36 31.03 -3.57 39.22
N ASP A 37 31.38 -2.67 38.31
CA ASP A 37 30.97 -1.26 38.30
C ASP A 37 29.65 -1.02 37.54
N GLY A 38 29.06 -2.07 36.97
CA GLY A 38 27.82 -2.01 36.19
C GLY A 38 28.01 -1.83 34.68
N THR A 39 29.25 -1.79 34.19
CA THR A 39 29.53 -1.69 32.75
C THR A 39 29.14 -2.98 32.03
N THR A 40 28.36 -2.89 30.94
CA THR A 40 27.85 -4.04 30.18
C THR A 40 28.26 -4.01 28.71
N TYR A 41 28.92 -5.06 28.19
CA TYR A 41 29.33 -5.16 26.78
C TYR A 41 29.29 -6.60 26.24
N ARG A 42 29.40 -6.74 24.92
CA ARG A 42 29.47 -8.02 24.20
C ARG A 42 30.85 -8.17 23.55
N GLN A 43 31.51 -9.32 23.73
CA GLN A 43 32.74 -9.60 23.00
C GLN A 43 32.43 -9.70 21.49
N SER A 44 32.97 -8.77 20.71
CA SER A 44 33.01 -8.88 19.25
C SER A 44 34.19 -9.76 18.84
N PRO A 45 34.05 -10.67 17.86
CA PRO A 45 35.21 -11.36 17.30
C PRO A 45 36.17 -10.34 16.65
N PRO A 46 37.50 -10.58 16.68
CA PRO A 46 38.46 -9.60 16.18
C PRO A 46 38.34 -9.43 14.65
N LEU A 47 38.27 -8.16 14.22
CA LEU A 47 38.30 -7.74 12.82
C LEU A 47 39.66 -8.12 12.18
N PRO A 48 39.69 -8.60 10.92
CA PRO A 48 40.95 -8.83 10.21
C PRO A 48 41.62 -7.50 9.80
N PRO A 49 42.96 -7.45 9.71
CA PRO A 49 43.70 -6.23 9.39
C PRO A 49 43.56 -5.81 7.90
N PRO A 50 43.74 -4.51 7.57
CA PRO A 50 43.48 -3.98 6.23
C PRO A 50 44.59 -4.34 5.24
N ALA A 51 44.19 -4.76 4.04
CA ALA A 51 45.10 -5.11 2.94
C ALA A 51 45.52 -3.86 2.14
N SER A 52 46.83 -3.66 2.00
CA SER A 52 47.47 -2.73 1.07
C SER A 52 47.96 -3.47 -0.19
N ASN A 53 47.73 -2.85 -1.35
CA ASN A 53 47.99 -3.33 -2.72
C ASN A 53 49.43 -3.80 -3.02
N LEU A 54 49.60 -4.93 -3.73
CA LEU A 54 50.06 -5.03 -5.13
C LEU A 54 50.45 -6.49 -5.54
N SER A 55 49.78 -6.98 -6.59
CA SER A 55 50.31 -7.72 -7.76
C SER A 55 51.06 -9.07 -7.64
N THR A 56 50.52 -10.08 -8.37
CA THR A 56 51.22 -10.97 -9.33
C THR A 56 51.49 -12.46 -8.96
N ILE A 57 50.84 -13.36 -9.76
CA ILE A 57 51.25 -14.69 -10.27
C ILE A 57 50.94 -16.02 -9.50
N ASN A 58 50.15 -16.85 -10.20
CA ASN A 58 50.10 -18.32 -10.41
C ASN A 58 49.80 -19.38 -9.30
N HIS A 59 48.80 -20.21 -9.67
CA HIS A 59 48.70 -21.69 -9.63
C HIS A 59 48.96 -22.49 -8.34
N TYR A 60 47.92 -23.19 -7.81
CA TYR A 60 47.63 -24.64 -8.00
C TYR A 60 46.60 -25.16 -6.97
N ASN A 61 45.88 -26.22 -7.37
CA ASN A 61 44.92 -27.05 -6.64
C ASN A 61 45.34 -27.52 -5.22
N ASN A 62 44.38 -27.65 -4.29
CA ASN A 62 43.92 -28.96 -3.74
C ASN A 62 42.94 -28.83 -2.55
N ASN A 63 41.80 -29.52 -2.69
CA ASN A 63 41.12 -30.46 -1.78
C ASN A 63 41.17 -30.37 -0.23
N THR A 64 40.00 -30.73 0.32
CA THR A 64 39.66 -31.55 1.52
C THR A 64 39.40 -30.90 2.89
N SER A 65 38.10 -30.89 3.23
CA SER A 65 37.41 -31.34 4.46
C SER A 65 37.92 -30.93 5.85
N ASN A 66 37.01 -30.36 6.66
CA ASN A 66 36.85 -30.87 8.02
C ASN A 66 35.42 -30.74 8.57
N MET A 67 34.88 -31.89 8.97
CA MET A 67 33.68 -32.09 9.78
C MET A 67 34.01 -31.82 11.26
N GLY A 68 33.03 -31.33 12.01
CA GLY A 68 33.08 -31.23 13.47
C GLY A 68 31.69 -31.09 14.08
N ALA A 69 31.03 -32.22 14.33
CA ALA A 69 29.84 -32.35 15.17
C ALA A 69 30.24 -32.57 16.64
N TYR A 70 29.42 -32.13 17.61
CA TYR A 70 29.23 -32.67 19.00
C TYR A 70 28.14 -31.82 19.75
N PRO A 71 27.54 -32.23 20.90
CA PRO A 71 26.35 -33.11 20.99
C PRO A 71 25.24 -32.60 21.95
N VAL A 72 24.17 -33.41 22.06
CA VAL A 72 22.91 -33.30 22.83
C VAL A 72 23.06 -33.32 24.37
N ARG A 73 22.12 -32.70 25.11
CA ARG A 73 21.59 -33.23 26.38
C ARG A 73 20.10 -32.88 26.64
N SER A 74 19.29 -33.92 26.80
CA SER A 74 17.91 -33.92 27.31
C SER A 74 17.89 -34.13 28.84
N VAL A 75 16.87 -33.62 29.53
CA VAL A 75 16.47 -34.04 30.89
C VAL A 75 14.94 -34.05 31.00
N GLU A 76 14.39 -35.13 31.58
CA GLU A 76 12.97 -35.40 31.88
C GLU A 76 12.48 -34.81 33.21
N SER A 77 11.21 -34.36 33.23
CA SER A 77 10.07 -34.61 34.18
C SER A 77 10.20 -34.36 35.71
N PRO A 78 9.11 -33.93 36.44
CA PRO A 78 7.99 -34.84 36.76
C PRO A 78 6.56 -34.27 36.83
N LEU A 79 5.64 -35.24 36.72
CA LEU A 79 4.19 -35.32 36.87
C LEU A 79 3.52 -34.49 37.99
N SER A 80 2.29 -34.03 37.72
CA SER A 80 1.19 -34.13 38.68
C SER A 80 -0.16 -34.32 37.99
N SER A 81 -0.96 -35.21 38.58
CA SER A 81 -2.17 -35.87 38.10
C SER A 81 -3.45 -35.15 38.52
N SER A 82 -4.45 -35.06 37.64
CA SER A 82 -5.87 -35.23 38.01
C SER A 82 -6.78 -35.50 36.80
N SER A 83 -7.01 -36.80 36.57
CA SER A 83 -8.26 -37.50 36.25
C SER A 83 -9.53 -36.81 35.67
N TRP A 84 -10.05 -37.52 34.64
CA TRP A 84 -11.46 -37.82 34.28
C TRP A 84 -12.15 -36.87 33.28
N LYS A 85 -12.90 -37.31 32.26
CA LYS A 85 -13.38 -38.62 31.79
C LYS A 85 -13.90 -38.45 30.35
N ASN A 86 -13.68 -39.45 29.50
CA ASN A 86 -14.33 -39.60 28.19
C ASN A 86 -15.83 -39.85 28.33
N CYS A 87 -16.64 -39.32 27.40
CA CYS A 87 -17.87 -39.94 26.92
C CYS A 87 -18.08 -39.59 25.44
N SER A 88 -17.76 -40.57 24.60
CA SER A 88 -18.22 -40.69 23.22
C SER A 88 -19.61 -41.32 23.25
N THR A 89 -20.59 -40.71 22.57
CA THR A 89 -21.81 -41.39 22.16
C THR A 89 -22.00 -41.20 20.66
N ARG A 90 -21.80 -42.31 19.95
CA ARG A 90 -22.30 -42.59 18.61
C ARG A 90 -23.83 -42.60 18.66
N SER A 91 -24.48 -41.92 17.72
CA SER A 91 -25.79 -42.36 17.21
C SER A 91 -25.75 -42.30 15.69
N SER A 92 -25.61 -43.49 15.10
CA SER A 92 -25.96 -43.78 13.72
C SER A 92 -27.48 -43.90 13.65
N VAL A 93 -28.10 -43.24 12.67
CA VAL A 93 -29.35 -43.69 12.05
C VAL A 93 -29.22 -43.46 10.55
N ASP A 94 -29.09 -44.56 9.82
CA ASP A 94 -29.31 -44.66 8.38
C ASP A 94 -30.78 -44.35 8.05
N CYS A 95 -31.02 -43.66 6.93
CA CYS A 95 -32.08 -44.01 5.97
C CYS A 95 -31.79 -43.36 4.61
N GLN A 96 -31.59 -44.23 3.62
CA GLN A 96 -31.49 -43.97 2.17
C GLN A 96 -32.92 -43.92 1.53
N PRO A 97 -33.08 -43.78 0.20
CA PRO A 97 -33.58 -42.59 -0.48
C PRO A 97 -35.05 -42.75 -0.92
N SER A 98 -35.71 -41.66 -1.33
CA SER A 98 -36.94 -41.78 -2.13
C SER A 98 -36.89 -40.84 -3.32
N ALA A 99 -36.73 -41.46 -4.48
CA ALA A 99 -37.04 -40.89 -5.77
C ALA A 99 -38.56 -40.80 -5.92
N LEU A 100 -39.07 -39.62 -6.26
CA LEU A 100 -40.32 -39.47 -7.00
C LEU A 100 -40.06 -38.53 -8.17
N ARG A 101 -40.06 -39.12 -9.37
CA ARG A 101 -40.38 -38.44 -10.63
C ARG A 101 -41.89 -38.42 -10.79
N ILE A 102 -42.40 -37.30 -11.31
CA ILE A 102 -43.65 -37.00 -12.06
C ILE A 102 -43.67 -35.46 -12.10
N ASP A 103 -43.99 -34.73 -13.15
CA ASP A 103 -44.07 -34.94 -14.60
C ASP A 103 -44.19 -33.52 -15.19
N GLU A 104 -44.02 -33.41 -16.49
CA GLU A 104 -43.89 -32.21 -17.31
C GLU A 104 -45.09 -31.24 -17.30
N THR A 105 -44.79 -30.08 -17.89
CA THR A 105 -45.68 -29.08 -18.52
C THR A 105 -46.29 -28.01 -17.61
N LEU A 106 -45.91 -26.76 -17.85
CA LEU A 106 -46.72 -25.77 -18.58
C LEU A 106 -45.96 -24.44 -18.65
N SER A 107 -45.57 -24.03 -19.86
CA SER A 107 -45.43 -22.61 -20.18
C SER A 107 -46.82 -22.01 -20.37
N PRO A 108 -46.96 -20.69 -20.12
CA PRO A 108 -47.52 -19.86 -21.19
C PRO A 108 -46.70 -18.60 -21.46
N ALA A 109 -46.50 -18.36 -22.75
CA ALA A 109 -46.41 -17.08 -23.48
C ALA A 109 -47.42 -16.03 -22.95
N SER A 110 -47.37 -14.70 -23.17
CA SER A 110 -46.56 -13.75 -23.96
C SER A 110 -47.25 -12.36 -23.81
N LEU A 111 -46.61 -11.32 -24.36
CA LEU A 111 -47.12 -10.00 -24.81
C LEU A 111 -46.97 -8.83 -23.81
N ASP A 112 -46.51 -7.63 -24.18
CA ASP A 112 -46.26 -7.05 -25.52
C ASP A 112 -45.41 -5.77 -25.38
N SER A 113 -44.62 -5.41 -26.39
CA SER A 113 -44.12 -4.03 -26.62
C SER A 113 -43.71 -3.87 -28.08
N VAL A 114 -44.68 -3.40 -28.88
CA VAL A 114 -44.59 -3.09 -30.30
C VAL A 114 -43.85 -1.77 -30.55
N VAL A 115 -43.07 -1.73 -31.62
CA VAL A 115 -42.43 -0.54 -32.20
C VAL A 115 -43.20 -0.11 -33.47
N VAL A 116 -43.14 1.21 -33.75
CA VAL A 116 -43.35 1.92 -35.04
C VAL A 116 -44.77 2.40 -35.38
N ALA A 117 -44.98 3.73 -35.45
CA ALA A 117 -45.13 4.49 -36.71
C ALA A 117 -45.72 5.92 -36.53
N GLU A 118 -44.96 6.91 -37.02
CA GLU A 118 -45.31 8.16 -37.74
C GLU A 118 -46.68 8.86 -37.57
N ARG A 119 -46.65 10.19 -37.37
CA ARG A 119 -46.95 11.19 -38.44
C ARG A 119 -46.84 12.66 -38.01
N ASP A 120 -46.07 13.39 -38.81
CA ASP A 120 -46.21 14.78 -39.34
C ASP A 120 -47.13 15.82 -38.67
N THR A 121 -46.57 17.02 -38.45
CA THR A 121 -47.13 18.30 -38.96
C THR A 121 -46.13 19.47 -38.96
N LYS A 122 -45.64 19.81 -40.16
CA LYS A 122 -45.49 21.14 -40.84
C LYS A 122 -45.09 22.46 -40.12
N PHE A 123 -44.21 23.17 -40.86
CA PHE A 123 -43.92 24.64 -40.95
C PHE A 123 -43.15 25.25 -39.75
N ASP A 124 -42.05 26.01 -39.90
CA ASP A 124 -41.75 27.05 -40.88
C ASP A 124 -40.25 27.26 -41.14
N LYS A 125 -39.98 27.97 -42.25
CA LYS A 125 -38.71 28.16 -42.96
C LYS A 125 -38.11 29.54 -42.65
N CYS A 126 -36.79 29.66 -42.45
CA CYS A 126 -36.04 30.81 -42.96
C CYS A 126 -34.56 30.47 -43.23
N THR A 127 -34.17 30.77 -44.47
CA THR A 127 -32.90 30.59 -45.18
C THR A 127 -31.99 31.82 -45.08
N SER A 128 -30.67 31.62 -45.09
CA SER A 128 -29.66 32.25 -46.01
C SER A 128 -28.25 31.86 -45.52
N ALA A 129 -27.43 31.05 -46.19
CA ALA A 129 -26.82 31.13 -47.52
C ALA A 129 -25.69 32.17 -47.67
N SER A 130 -24.43 31.69 -47.73
CA SER A 130 -23.37 32.02 -48.72
C SER A 130 -22.02 31.44 -48.23
N ALA A 131 -21.37 30.46 -48.90
CA ALA A 131 -20.64 30.51 -50.19
C ALA A 131 -19.25 31.21 -50.05
N ILE A 132 -18.11 30.85 -50.65
CA ILE A 132 -17.68 29.92 -51.73
C ILE A 132 -16.12 30.01 -51.83
N ASN A 133 -15.47 29.03 -52.51
CA ASN A 133 -14.11 28.94 -53.11
C ASN A 133 -13.18 27.91 -52.42
N SER A 134 -12.98 26.63 -52.84
CA SER A 134 -12.55 26.00 -54.13
C SER A 134 -11.11 26.33 -54.56
N PRO A 135 -10.35 25.50 -55.34
CA PRO A 135 -10.57 24.11 -55.82
C PRO A 135 -9.31 23.18 -55.78
N GLU A 136 -9.47 22.02 -56.43
CA GLU A 136 -8.67 20.78 -56.51
C GLU A 136 -7.36 20.78 -57.35
N CYS A 137 -6.61 19.67 -57.18
CA CYS A 137 -6.05 18.76 -58.21
C CYS A 137 -4.52 18.71 -58.50
N PHE A 138 -3.99 17.52 -58.17
CA PHE A 138 -2.88 16.69 -58.73
C PHE A 138 -1.52 17.27 -59.13
N GLY A 139 -0.46 16.62 -58.62
CA GLY A 139 0.86 16.53 -59.22
C GLY A 139 1.80 15.64 -58.41
N ALA A 140 2.06 14.43 -58.89
CA ALA A 140 3.15 13.57 -58.43
C ALA A 140 4.48 14.10 -58.99
N ASP A 141 5.53 14.16 -58.17
CA ASP A 141 6.81 13.46 -58.39
C ASP A 141 7.87 13.83 -57.34
N GLN A 142 8.53 12.78 -56.87
CA GLN A 142 9.85 12.69 -56.19
C GLN A 142 10.32 13.85 -55.31
N ILE A 143 10.55 13.55 -54.02
CA ILE A 143 11.92 13.40 -53.48
C ILE A 143 11.91 12.20 -52.52
N VAL A 144 12.62 11.17 -52.94
CA VAL A 144 13.13 10.07 -52.11
C VAL A 144 14.17 10.66 -51.18
N GLN A 145 14.02 10.49 -49.86
CA GLN A 145 15.17 10.25 -48.98
C GLN A 145 14.76 9.69 -47.62
N ASP A 146 15.09 8.41 -47.47
CA ASP A 146 15.61 7.75 -46.27
C ASP A 146 14.67 7.48 -45.10
N ILE A 147 13.94 6.38 -45.28
CA ILE A 147 13.79 5.35 -44.25
C ILE A 147 15.19 4.98 -43.76
N HIS A 148 15.63 5.58 -42.66
CA HIS A 148 16.66 5.00 -41.80
C HIS A 148 15.95 4.28 -40.65
N CYS A 149 15.72 2.99 -40.89
CA CYS A 149 15.71 2.00 -39.82
C CYS A 149 17.17 1.91 -39.32
N GLY A 150 17.51 2.77 -38.36
CA GLY A 150 18.86 2.87 -37.78
C GLY A 150 18.76 2.83 -36.25
N GLU A 151 19.31 1.75 -35.71
CA GLU A 151 19.79 1.55 -34.33
C GLU A 151 19.13 2.36 -33.20
N HIS A 152 18.39 1.64 -32.35
CA HIS A 152 17.78 2.12 -31.11
C HIS A 152 18.79 2.88 -30.22
N GLY A 153 18.81 4.20 -30.33
CA GLY A 153 19.38 5.09 -29.32
C GLY A 153 18.49 5.07 -28.08
N ASN A 154 19.06 4.69 -26.94
CA ASN A 154 18.36 4.54 -25.66
C ASN A 154 17.95 5.88 -25.00
N GLY A 155 17.86 6.98 -25.76
CA GLY A 155 17.65 8.32 -25.23
C GLY A 155 16.17 8.68 -25.07
N PHE A 156 15.81 9.28 -23.93
CA PHE A 156 14.49 9.89 -23.68
C PHE A 156 14.42 11.36 -24.11
N SER A 157 15.38 11.83 -24.91
CA SER A 157 15.48 13.22 -25.37
C SER A 157 14.26 13.63 -26.19
N GLY A 158 13.66 14.78 -25.88
CA GLY A 158 12.53 15.34 -26.62
C GLY A 158 11.15 14.79 -26.27
N THR A 159 11.03 14.06 -25.15
CA THR A 159 9.76 13.54 -24.61
C THR A 159 9.16 14.47 -23.56
N PHE A 160 7.84 14.41 -23.30
CA PHE A 160 7.14 15.26 -22.30
C PHE A 160 7.84 15.26 -20.94
N SER A 161 8.09 16.43 -20.35
CA SER A 161 8.70 16.49 -19.02
C SER A 161 7.73 16.00 -17.94
N VAL A 162 8.20 15.10 -17.07
CA VAL A 162 7.48 14.62 -15.89
C VAL A 162 8.20 15.14 -14.64
N PRO A 163 7.60 16.06 -13.87
CA PRO A 163 8.17 16.57 -12.62
C PRO A 163 8.49 15.44 -11.64
N VAL A 164 9.64 15.51 -10.99
CA VAL A 164 10.09 14.54 -9.99
C VAL A 164 10.07 15.17 -8.61
N TYR A 165 9.33 14.54 -7.71
CA TYR A 165 9.30 14.85 -6.30
C TYR A 165 10.07 13.79 -5.52
N VAL A 166 10.78 14.17 -4.47
CA VAL A 166 11.47 13.21 -3.60
C VAL A 166 10.79 13.15 -2.24
N ARG A 167 10.41 11.95 -1.80
CA ARG A 167 9.88 11.77 -0.45
C ARG A 167 11.03 11.83 0.54
N LEU A 168 10.94 12.76 1.49
CA LEU A 168 11.94 12.88 2.55
C LEU A 168 11.87 11.70 3.51
N ALA A 169 12.98 11.43 4.20
CA ALA A 169 13.06 10.35 5.16
C ALA A 169 11.96 10.43 6.23
N THR A 170 11.49 9.27 6.70
CA THR A 170 10.62 9.23 7.88
C THR A 170 11.45 9.47 9.14
N GLY A 171 10.87 10.09 10.17
CA GLY A 171 11.54 10.37 11.44
C GLY A 171 12.16 11.77 11.57
N LEU A 172 11.97 12.66 10.58
CA LEU A 172 12.35 14.08 10.69
C LEU A 172 11.61 14.79 11.83
N ILE A 173 10.41 14.34 12.15
CA ILE A 173 9.63 14.82 13.29
C ILE A 173 9.54 13.70 14.31
N ASN A 174 9.95 13.96 15.55
CA ASN A 174 9.85 12.99 16.63
C ASN A 174 8.42 12.91 17.22
N ASN A 175 8.17 11.95 18.13
CA ASN A 175 6.87 11.74 18.78
C ASN A 175 6.38 12.92 19.66
N PHE A 176 7.21 13.94 19.88
CA PHE A 176 6.85 15.18 20.58
C PHE A 176 6.58 16.34 19.61
N CYS A 177 6.49 16.07 18.31
CA CYS A 177 6.36 17.06 17.24
C CYS A 177 7.50 18.09 17.25
N GLN A 178 8.73 17.62 17.40
CA GLN A 178 9.94 18.43 17.30
C GLN A 178 10.72 18.00 16.07
N LEU A 179 11.27 18.98 15.35
CA LEU A 179 12.16 18.75 14.23
C LEU A 179 13.49 18.17 14.71
N VAL A 180 13.91 17.07 14.09
CA VAL A 180 15.17 16.37 14.33
C VAL A 180 16.13 16.75 13.21
N ASP A 181 17.36 17.07 13.60
CA ASP A 181 18.47 17.41 12.69
C ASP A 181 18.13 18.43 11.58
N PRO A 182 17.81 19.70 11.92
CA PRO A 182 17.52 20.72 10.91
C PRO A 182 18.65 20.97 9.92
N GLU A 183 19.93 20.82 10.34
CA GLU A 183 21.07 21.04 9.45
C GLU A 183 21.25 19.90 8.46
N GLY A 184 21.08 18.64 8.88
CA GLY A 184 21.05 17.50 7.96
C GLY A 184 19.95 17.62 6.89
N ILE A 185 18.78 18.15 7.26
CA ILE A 185 17.69 18.42 6.31
C ILE A 185 18.09 19.52 5.30
N LYS A 186 18.72 20.61 5.76
CA LYS A 186 19.22 21.66 4.85
C LYS A 186 20.28 21.11 3.91
N ASP A 187 21.16 20.23 4.41
CA ASP A 187 22.14 19.54 3.59
C ASP A 187 21.42 18.69 2.52
N GLU A 188 20.48 17.83 2.91
CA GLU A 188 19.70 17.01 1.98
C GLU A 188 19.00 17.87 0.91
N LEU A 189 18.30 18.95 1.30
CA LEU A 189 17.62 19.85 0.36
C LEU A 189 18.59 20.53 -0.61
N ARG A 190 19.81 20.91 -0.17
CA ARG A 190 20.86 21.41 -1.07
C ARG A 190 21.25 20.37 -2.12
N HIS A 191 21.36 19.11 -1.71
CA HIS A 191 21.67 18.02 -2.64
C HIS A 191 20.51 17.78 -3.61
N LEU A 192 19.27 17.70 -3.14
CA LEU A 192 18.10 17.51 -4.01
C LEU A 192 17.95 18.63 -5.04
N LYS A 193 18.21 19.89 -4.65
CA LYS A 193 18.25 21.01 -5.61
C LYS A 193 19.32 20.86 -6.67
N SER A 194 20.51 20.36 -6.32
CA SER A 194 21.59 20.13 -7.28
C SER A 194 21.26 19.07 -8.33
N LEU A 195 20.32 18.17 -8.01
CA LEU A 195 19.77 17.16 -8.92
C LEU A 195 18.56 17.66 -9.72
N CYS A 196 18.22 18.94 -9.64
CA CYS A 196 17.07 19.55 -10.32
C CYS A 196 15.70 18.94 -9.93
N VAL A 197 15.56 18.43 -8.71
CA VAL A 197 14.26 17.93 -8.20
C VAL A 197 13.22 19.06 -8.14
N ASP A 198 11.99 18.79 -8.59
CA ASP A 198 10.91 19.78 -8.67
C ASP A 198 10.24 20.08 -7.32
N GLY A 199 10.26 19.09 -6.42
CA GLY A 199 9.59 19.19 -5.13
C GLY A 199 9.95 18.08 -4.14
N VAL A 200 9.46 18.22 -2.92
CA VAL A 200 9.61 17.21 -1.87
C VAL A 200 8.25 16.77 -1.34
N VAL A 201 8.18 15.54 -0.83
CA VAL A 201 6.99 14.97 -0.19
C VAL A 201 7.28 14.73 1.29
N VAL A 202 6.39 15.20 2.17
CA VAL A 202 6.52 15.03 3.62
C VAL A 202 5.27 14.40 4.21
N ASP A 203 5.45 13.37 5.03
CA ASP A 203 4.37 12.72 5.77
C ASP A 203 4.02 13.46 7.07
N CYS A 204 2.77 13.94 7.16
CA CYS A 204 2.17 14.49 8.37
C CYS A 204 1.45 13.40 9.15
N TRP A 205 2.13 12.86 10.16
CA TRP A 205 1.65 11.71 10.93
C TRP A 205 0.58 12.09 11.94
N TRP A 206 -0.60 11.48 11.81
CA TRP A 206 -1.71 11.69 12.74
C TRP A 206 -1.31 11.36 14.19
N GLY A 207 -0.58 10.26 14.38
CA GLY A 207 -0.09 9.83 15.68
C GLY A 207 0.88 10.77 16.39
N ILE A 208 1.55 11.64 15.65
CA ILE A 208 2.45 12.66 16.22
C ILE A 208 1.65 13.93 16.55
N VAL A 209 0.89 14.41 15.57
CA VAL A 209 0.24 15.73 15.63
C VAL A 209 -0.93 15.75 16.61
N GLU A 210 -1.78 14.72 16.64
CA GLU A 210 -2.92 14.60 17.58
C GLU A 210 -2.67 13.48 18.60
N GLY A 211 -1.41 13.20 18.94
CA GLY A 211 -1.00 11.97 19.62
C GLY A 211 -1.63 11.75 21.00
N TRP A 212 -1.66 12.78 21.85
CA TRP A 212 -2.02 12.61 23.27
C TRP A 212 -3.50 12.83 23.57
N ASN A 213 -4.10 13.85 22.97
CA ASN A 213 -5.45 14.27 23.29
C ASN A 213 -6.24 14.59 22.01
N PRO A 214 -7.51 14.19 21.94
CA PRO A 214 -8.36 14.52 20.81
C PRO A 214 -8.49 16.04 20.66
N GLN A 215 -8.42 16.52 19.41
CA GLN A 215 -8.51 17.93 19.01
C GLN A 215 -7.43 18.84 19.62
N LYS A 216 -6.30 18.27 20.03
CA LYS A 216 -5.11 19.01 20.44
C LYS A 216 -4.00 18.72 19.44
N TYR A 217 -3.97 19.53 18.39
CA TYR A 217 -3.03 19.42 17.29
C TYR A 217 -1.74 20.18 17.60
N GLN A 218 -0.61 19.52 17.43
CA GLN A 218 0.70 20.15 17.50
C GLN A 218 1.37 20.12 16.13
N TRP A 219 1.70 21.31 15.62
CA TRP A 219 2.27 21.48 14.28
C TRP A 219 3.67 22.13 14.31
N SER A 220 4.19 22.47 15.48
CA SER A 220 5.43 23.25 15.63
C SER A 220 6.64 22.66 14.90
N GLY A 221 6.83 21.33 14.96
CA GLY A 221 7.93 20.68 14.25
C GLY A 221 7.76 20.73 12.73
N TYR A 222 6.54 20.51 12.25
CA TYR A 222 6.20 20.62 10.83
C TYR A 222 6.32 22.05 10.31
N ARG A 223 5.96 23.05 11.12
CA ARG A 223 6.19 24.48 10.81
C ARG A 223 7.66 24.76 10.55
N GLN A 224 8.53 24.38 11.47
CA GLN A 224 9.97 24.58 11.32
C GLN A 224 10.50 23.87 10.06
N LEU A 225 10.04 22.65 9.79
CA LEU A 225 10.42 21.91 8.58
C LEU A 225 9.98 22.64 7.31
N PHE A 226 8.73 23.09 7.25
CA PHE A 226 8.18 23.75 6.08
C PHE A 226 8.78 25.13 5.86
N ASP A 227 9.15 25.84 6.92
CA ASP A 227 9.91 27.09 6.84
C ASP A 227 11.29 26.85 6.20
N ILE A 228 12.00 25.79 6.58
CA ILE A 228 13.25 25.39 5.93
C ILE A 228 13.00 25.07 4.45
N ILE A 229 11.99 24.26 4.13
CA ILE A 229 11.66 23.92 2.73
C ILE A 229 11.34 25.19 1.92
N ARG A 230 10.63 26.15 2.52
CA ARG A 230 10.32 27.46 1.92
C ARG A 230 11.56 28.28 1.64
N GLU A 231 12.56 28.30 2.54
CA GLU A 231 13.86 28.96 2.30
C GLU A 231 14.59 28.39 1.06
N PHE A 232 14.37 27.10 0.78
CA PHE A 232 14.89 26.46 -0.42
C PHE A 232 13.97 26.63 -1.64
N GLU A 233 12.87 27.36 -1.61
CA GLU A 233 12.01 27.61 -2.80
C GLU A 233 11.68 26.33 -3.61
N ILE A 234 11.51 25.19 -2.93
CA ILE A 234 11.20 23.90 -3.54
C ILE A 234 9.73 23.56 -3.24
N LYS A 235 9.00 23.00 -4.22
CA LYS A 235 7.58 22.70 -4.04
C LYS A 235 7.39 21.63 -2.96
N LEU A 236 6.30 21.74 -2.22
CA LEU A 236 5.95 20.80 -1.18
C LEU A 236 4.68 20.04 -1.56
N GLN A 237 4.70 18.71 -1.39
CA GLN A 237 3.49 17.90 -1.28
C GLN A 237 3.42 17.33 0.13
N VAL A 238 2.22 17.28 0.71
CA VAL A 238 2.06 16.82 2.09
C VAL A 238 1.12 15.62 2.14
N VAL A 239 1.48 14.60 2.92
CA VAL A 239 0.64 13.41 3.13
C VAL A 239 -0.08 13.50 4.47
N MET A 240 -1.40 13.40 4.45
CA MET A 240 -2.22 13.22 5.65
C MET A 240 -2.17 11.74 6.06
N SER A 241 -1.19 11.39 6.90
CA SER A 241 -0.88 9.99 7.24
C SER A 241 -1.72 9.52 8.43
N PHE A 242 -2.92 9.02 8.13
CA PHE A 242 -3.88 8.43 9.09
C PHE A 242 -3.61 6.96 9.43
N HIS A 243 -2.37 6.51 9.22
CA HIS A 243 -1.93 5.15 9.45
C HIS A 243 -0.65 5.15 10.29
N GLU A 244 -0.37 4.01 10.90
CA GLU A 244 0.87 3.74 11.60
C GLU A 244 2.02 3.52 10.63
N TYR A 245 3.22 3.93 11.04
CA TYR A 245 4.49 3.57 10.42
C TYR A 245 5.26 2.59 11.30
N GLY A 246 5.68 1.46 10.74
CA GLY A 246 6.52 0.50 11.44
C GLY A 246 6.55 -0.88 10.80
N GLY A 247 7.56 -1.69 11.12
CA GLY A 247 7.74 -3.04 10.59
C GLY A 247 9.22 -3.42 10.54
N ASN A 248 9.53 -4.63 10.05
CA ASN A 248 10.92 -5.09 9.94
C ASN A 248 11.79 -4.14 9.09
N ASP A 249 11.18 -3.45 8.12
CA ASP A 249 11.90 -2.56 7.20
C ASP A 249 12.04 -1.12 7.72
N SER A 250 11.37 -0.75 8.81
CA SER A 250 11.28 0.65 9.28
C SER A 250 12.56 1.26 9.87
N GLY A 251 13.70 0.55 9.82
CA GLY A 251 14.98 1.03 10.37
C GLY A 251 14.94 1.31 11.88
N GLY A 252 13.97 0.75 12.60
CA GLY A 252 13.75 0.98 14.03
C GLY A 252 12.87 2.19 14.38
N ILE A 253 12.38 2.94 13.38
CA ILE A 253 11.45 4.06 13.60
C ILE A 253 10.02 3.52 13.66
N TYR A 254 9.29 3.90 14.70
CA TYR A 254 7.94 3.42 14.95
C TYR A 254 7.02 4.58 15.33
N ILE A 255 6.01 4.85 14.49
CA ILE A 255 5.04 5.93 14.68
C ILE A 255 3.64 5.31 14.72
N THR A 256 3.05 5.19 15.90
CA THR A 256 1.73 4.57 16.07
C THR A 256 0.60 5.51 15.66
N LEU A 257 -0.64 4.99 15.62
CA LEU A 257 -1.84 5.85 15.74
C LEU A 257 -1.83 6.63 17.07
N PRO A 258 -2.64 7.69 17.22
CA PRO A 258 -2.68 8.45 18.47
C PRO A 258 -2.95 7.60 19.70
N GLN A 259 -2.26 7.89 20.80
CA GLN A 259 -2.38 7.12 22.04
C GLN A 259 -3.83 7.09 22.53
N TRP A 260 -4.56 8.20 22.42
CA TRP A 260 -5.95 8.25 22.86
C TRP A 260 -6.88 7.32 22.05
N VAL A 261 -6.54 7.01 20.79
CA VAL A 261 -7.24 6.03 19.95
C VAL A 261 -6.88 4.62 20.38
N LEU A 262 -5.59 4.34 20.60
CA LEU A 262 -5.13 3.04 21.09
C LEU A 262 -5.75 2.69 22.46
N GLU A 263 -5.91 3.67 23.36
CA GLU A 263 -6.61 3.47 24.63
C GLU A 263 -8.09 3.09 24.43
N ILE A 264 -8.79 3.68 23.45
CA ILE A 264 -10.16 3.26 23.10
C ILE A 264 -10.13 1.82 22.59
N GLY A 265 -9.16 1.48 21.75
CA GLY A 265 -8.95 0.15 21.19
C GLY A 265 -8.80 -0.96 22.24
N LYS A 266 -8.28 -0.65 23.43
CA LYS A 266 -8.23 -1.61 24.55
C LYS A 266 -9.61 -2.05 25.03
N SER A 267 -10.58 -1.12 25.02
CA SER A 267 -11.97 -1.36 25.45
C SER A 267 -12.91 -1.76 24.32
N ASN A 268 -12.62 -1.31 23.09
CA ASN A 268 -13.39 -1.57 21.89
C ASN A 268 -12.44 -1.87 20.73
N GLN A 269 -12.02 -3.13 20.63
CA GLN A 269 -11.08 -3.59 19.59
C GLN A 269 -11.65 -3.51 18.17
N ASP A 270 -12.98 -3.48 18.03
CA ASP A 270 -13.66 -3.40 16.74
C ASP A 270 -13.53 -2.04 16.05
N ILE A 271 -12.80 -1.07 16.61
CA ILE A 271 -12.38 0.13 15.86
C ILE A 271 -11.31 -0.18 14.81
N PHE A 272 -10.72 -1.37 14.86
CA PHE A 272 -9.64 -1.82 13.97
C PHE A 272 -10.12 -2.90 13.02
N PHE A 273 -9.46 -2.98 11.87
CA PHE A 273 -9.70 -4.07 10.92
C PHE A 273 -9.42 -5.43 11.57
N THR A 274 -10.25 -6.40 11.20
CA THR A 274 -10.27 -7.69 11.88
C THR A 274 -10.43 -8.80 10.86
N ASP A 275 -9.56 -9.80 10.97
CA ASP A 275 -9.61 -11.00 10.14
C ASP A 275 -10.57 -12.06 10.72
N ARG A 276 -10.71 -13.17 10.02
CA ARG A 276 -11.66 -14.23 10.39
C ARG A 276 -11.36 -14.85 11.75
N GLU A 277 -10.09 -14.92 12.14
CA GLU A 277 -9.66 -15.46 13.43
C GLU A 277 -9.87 -14.46 14.59
N GLY A 278 -10.29 -13.23 14.28
CA GLY A 278 -10.51 -12.17 15.26
C GLY A 278 -9.24 -11.40 15.63
N ARG A 279 -8.13 -11.62 14.90
CA ARG A 279 -6.90 -10.84 15.09
C ARG A 279 -7.10 -9.43 14.55
N ARG A 280 -6.50 -8.44 15.23
CA ARG A 280 -6.72 -7.02 14.98
C ARG A 280 -5.52 -6.39 14.30
N ASN A 281 -5.75 -5.69 13.20
CA ASN A 281 -4.74 -4.87 12.56
C ASN A 281 -4.87 -3.42 13.07
N THR A 282 -3.89 -2.96 13.86
CA THR A 282 -3.89 -1.62 14.47
C THR A 282 -3.26 -0.53 13.59
N GLU A 283 -2.95 -0.82 12.33
CA GLU A 283 -2.27 0.12 11.44
C GLU A 283 -3.15 1.31 11.07
N CYS A 284 -4.46 1.13 10.95
CA CYS A 284 -5.43 2.20 10.69
C CYS A 284 -6.80 1.84 11.27
N LEU A 285 -7.74 2.79 11.26
CA LEU A 285 -9.12 2.56 11.71
C LEU A 285 -9.89 1.72 10.69
N SER A 286 -10.77 0.84 11.16
CA SER A 286 -11.73 0.14 10.30
C SER A 286 -12.73 1.13 9.71
N TRP A 287 -13.00 1.02 8.41
CA TRP A 287 -14.04 1.80 7.73
C TRP A 287 -15.45 1.50 8.27
N GLY A 288 -15.62 0.39 9.00
CA GLY A 288 -16.87 0.08 9.70
C GLY A 288 -17.29 1.17 10.70
N ILE A 289 -16.34 1.97 11.22
CA ILE A 289 -16.61 3.06 12.16
C ILE A 289 -16.67 4.46 11.54
N ASP A 290 -16.63 4.57 10.21
CA ASP A 290 -16.68 5.85 9.50
C ASP A 290 -17.87 6.71 9.90
N LYS A 291 -19.01 6.08 10.23
CA LYS A 291 -20.26 6.75 10.61
C LYS A 291 -20.69 6.48 12.06
N GLU A 292 -19.82 5.86 12.85
CA GLU A 292 -20.12 5.44 14.23
C GLU A 292 -19.40 6.32 15.24
N ARG A 293 -20.14 6.90 16.20
CA ARG A 293 -19.59 7.87 17.19
C ARG A 293 -18.85 7.22 18.35
N VAL A 294 -17.79 6.48 18.03
CA VAL A 294 -17.06 5.62 18.98
C VAL A 294 -15.69 6.18 19.37
N LEU A 295 -15.31 7.34 18.82
CA LEU A 295 -14.04 8.03 19.07
C LEU A 295 -14.25 9.25 19.97
N ARG A 296 -14.67 9.02 21.22
CA ARG A 296 -15.05 10.07 22.20
C ARG A 296 -16.11 11.04 21.68
N GLY A 297 -17.15 10.48 21.05
CA GLY A 297 -18.27 11.25 20.49
C GLY A 297 -18.11 11.66 19.03
N ARG A 298 -16.94 11.42 18.41
CA ARG A 298 -16.69 11.60 16.98
C ARG A 298 -16.75 10.29 16.21
N THR A 299 -17.06 10.40 14.92
CA THR A 299 -16.94 9.33 13.92
C THR A 299 -15.54 9.26 13.32
N GLY A 300 -15.20 8.17 12.62
CA GLY A 300 -13.91 8.04 11.92
C GLY A 300 -13.65 9.19 10.94
N ILE A 301 -14.64 9.50 10.09
CA ILE A 301 -14.49 10.55 9.07
C ILE A 301 -14.43 11.97 9.67
N GLU A 302 -15.12 12.23 10.79
CA GLU A 302 -15.03 13.51 11.50
C GLU A 302 -13.61 13.74 12.07
N VAL A 303 -12.96 12.67 12.55
CA VAL A 303 -11.58 12.76 13.04
C VAL A 303 -10.62 13.14 11.91
N TYR A 304 -10.74 12.51 10.74
CA TYR A 304 -9.94 12.85 9.56
C TYR A 304 -10.20 14.28 9.09
N PHE A 305 -11.46 14.70 9.05
CA PHE A 305 -11.82 16.06 8.64
C PHE A 305 -11.31 17.13 9.61
N ASP A 306 -11.45 16.92 10.93
CA ASP A 306 -10.94 17.87 11.92
C ASP A 306 -9.40 18.02 11.80
N PHE A 307 -8.69 16.93 11.51
CA PHE A 307 -7.24 16.93 11.28
C PHE A 307 -6.86 17.72 10.02
N MET A 308 -7.51 17.44 8.89
CA MET A 308 -7.29 18.14 7.62
C MET A 308 -7.58 19.65 7.76
N ARG A 309 -8.68 20.00 8.43
CA ARG A 309 -9.03 21.40 8.69
C ARG A 309 -8.01 22.10 9.59
N SER A 310 -7.51 21.40 10.62
CA SER A 310 -6.45 21.91 11.49
C SER A 310 -5.17 22.20 10.69
N PHE A 311 -4.76 21.28 9.82
CA PHE A 311 -3.63 21.47 8.91
C PHE A 311 -3.83 22.68 7.98
N ARG A 312 -4.99 22.73 7.30
CA ARG A 312 -5.34 23.85 6.40
C ARG A 312 -5.27 25.19 7.11
N THR A 313 -5.80 25.28 8.34
CA THR A 313 -5.84 26.52 9.12
C THR A 313 -4.44 26.93 9.59
N GLU A 314 -3.66 25.97 10.08
CA GLU A 314 -2.30 26.22 10.53
C GLU A 314 -1.46 26.76 9.37
N PHE A 315 -1.42 26.06 8.23
CA PHE A 315 -0.50 26.36 7.12
C PHE A 315 -1.10 27.25 6.01
N ASP A 316 -2.11 28.06 6.31
CA ASP A 316 -2.80 28.93 5.33
C ASP A 316 -1.85 29.84 4.55
N ASP A 317 -0.80 30.33 5.21
CA ASP A 317 0.26 31.12 4.58
C ASP A 317 0.97 30.34 3.46
N LEU A 318 1.29 29.07 3.69
CA LEU A 318 2.01 28.23 2.73
C LEU A 318 1.14 27.78 1.55
N PHE A 319 -0.18 27.67 1.76
CA PHE A 319 -1.14 27.46 0.66
C PHE A 319 -1.27 28.72 -0.19
N THR A 320 -1.38 29.89 0.45
CA THR A 320 -1.50 31.19 -0.23
C THR A 320 -0.24 31.52 -1.03
N ASP A 321 0.94 31.19 -0.49
CA ASP A 321 2.24 31.33 -1.16
C ASP A 321 2.42 30.33 -2.33
N GLY A 322 1.54 29.34 -2.46
CA GLY A 322 1.64 28.29 -3.48
C GLY A 322 2.78 27.29 -3.25
N LEU A 323 3.36 27.26 -2.05
CA LEU A 323 4.42 26.31 -1.68
C LEU A 323 3.87 24.88 -1.64
N ILE A 324 2.71 24.69 -0.99
CA ILE A 324 2.01 23.41 -0.94
C ILE A 324 1.26 23.21 -2.26
N SER A 325 1.81 22.34 -3.10
CA SER A 325 1.30 22.06 -4.44
C SER A 325 0.24 20.96 -4.48
N ALA A 326 0.25 20.04 -3.52
CA ALA A 326 -0.74 18.97 -3.43
C ALA A 326 -0.83 18.39 -2.00
N VAL A 327 -1.98 17.80 -1.69
CA VAL A 327 -2.21 17.05 -0.45
C VAL A 327 -2.62 15.62 -0.77
N GLU A 328 -1.84 14.66 -0.30
CA GLU A 328 -2.16 13.24 -0.38
C GLU A 328 -2.97 12.80 0.83
N ILE A 329 -4.06 12.08 0.60
CA ILE A 329 -4.97 11.63 1.65
C ILE A 329 -4.78 10.13 1.86
N GLY A 330 -4.31 9.75 3.05
CA GLY A 330 -4.19 8.33 3.42
C GLY A 330 -5.56 7.70 3.64
N LEU A 331 -5.92 6.69 2.85
CA LEU A 331 -7.25 6.06 2.89
C LEU A 331 -7.26 4.64 3.49
N GLY A 332 -6.15 4.22 4.10
CA GLY A 332 -6.02 2.89 4.67
C GLY A 332 -4.61 2.58 5.13
N ALA A 333 -4.33 1.29 5.28
CA ALA A 333 -3.01 0.79 5.65
C ALA A 333 -1.95 1.27 4.65
N SER A 334 -0.81 1.73 5.17
CA SER A 334 0.31 2.28 4.40
C SER A 334 -0.07 3.54 3.58
N GLY A 335 -1.17 4.19 3.95
CA GLY A 335 -1.75 5.35 3.26
C GLY A 335 -2.47 5.00 1.95
N GLU A 336 -2.58 3.71 1.63
CA GLU A 336 -3.14 3.23 0.37
C GLU A 336 -4.64 2.96 0.50
N LEU A 337 -5.37 3.15 -0.60
CA LEU A 337 -6.78 2.76 -0.67
C LEU A 337 -6.88 1.22 -0.80
N LYS A 338 -6.74 0.51 0.31
CA LYS A 338 -6.88 -0.95 0.38
C LYS A 338 -7.21 -1.41 1.78
N TYR A 339 -7.78 -2.61 1.87
CA TYR A 339 -7.80 -3.34 3.12
C TYR A 339 -6.40 -3.83 3.52
N PRO A 340 -6.11 -4.01 4.83
CA PRO A 340 -4.84 -4.55 5.29
C PRO A 340 -4.76 -6.09 5.14
N SER A 341 -5.06 -6.61 3.96
CA SER A 341 -5.25 -8.06 3.72
C SER A 341 -3.95 -8.88 3.64
N PHE A 342 -2.80 -8.23 3.48
CA PHE A 342 -1.48 -8.85 3.34
C PHE A 342 -0.44 -8.24 4.27
N SER A 343 -0.81 -8.04 5.55
CA SER A 343 0.12 -7.50 6.55
C SER A 343 1.12 -8.55 7.03
N GLU A 344 2.41 -8.30 6.85
CA GLU A 344 3.48 -9.20 7.33
C GLU A 344 3.43 -9.42 8.85
N ARG A 345 2.95 -8.41 9.59
CA ARG A 345 2.76 -8.46 11.05
C ARG A 345 1.72 -9.50 11.46
N MET A 346 0.79 -9.80 10.56
CA MET A 346 -0.25 -10.82 10.75
C MET A 346 0.22 -12.21 10.28
N GLY A 347 1.50 -12.33 9.89
CA GLY A 347 2.11 -13.57 9.43
C GLY A 347 1.95 -13.82 7.93
N TRP A 348 1.43 -12.85 7.17
CA TRP A 348 1.42 -12.94 5.72
C TRP A 348 2.85 -12.94 5.17
N ARG A 349 3.07 -13.72 4.11
CA ARG A 349 4.32 -13.74 3.34
C ARG A 349 3.97 -13.78 1.87
N TYR A 350 4.72 -13.03 1.08
CA TYR A 350 4.61 -13.10 -0.36
C TYR A 350 4.89 -14.55 -0.85
N PRO A 351 4.08 -15.11 -1.77
CA PRO A 351 2.95 -14.52 -2.48
C PRO A 351 1.57 -14.94 -1.92
N GLY A 352 1.33 -15.03 -0.61
CA GLY A 352 0.04 -15.47 -0.06
C GLY A 352 -1.19 -14.69 -0.57
N ILE A 353 -2.36 -15.33 -0.68
CA ILE A 353 -3.61 -14.68 -1.14
C ILE A 353 -4.13 -13.56 -0.22
N GLY A 354 -3.67 -13.48 1.02
CA GLY A 354 -4.19 -12.56 2.02
C GLY A 354 -5.50 -13.04 2.67
N GLU A 355 -6.12 -12.20 3.51
CA GLU A 355 -7.43 -12.49 4.12
C GLU A 355 -8.36 -11.29 4.09
N PHE A 356 -9.67 -11.53 3.96
CA PHE A 356 -10.70 -10.50 4.10
C PHE A 356 -10.68 -9.89 5.51
N GLN A 357 -10.70 -8.56 5.59
CA GLN A 357 -10.52 -7.79 6.83
C GLN A 357 -11.82 -7.17 7.36
N CYS A 358 -12.95 -7.88 7.25
CA CYS A 358 -14.29 -7.32 7.52
C CYS A 358 -15.00 -7.89 8.76
N TYR A 359 -14.27 -8.53 9.67
CA TYR A 359 -14.87 -9.29 10.78
C TYR A 359 -15.03 -8.49 12.08
N ASP A 360 -14.74 -7.19 12.05
CA ASP A 360 -15.07 -6.31 13.17
C ASP A 360 -16.59 -6.16 13.29
N LYS A 361 -17.07 -5.89 14.51
CA LYS A 361 -18.52 -5.88 14.77
C LYS A 361 -19.28 -4.87 13.90
N TYR A 362 -18.67 -3.75 13.51
CA TYR A 362 -19.36 -2.70 12.75
C TYR A 362 -19.47 -3.09 11.27
N SER A 363 -18.40 -3.64 10.69
CA SER A 363 -18.40 -4.22 9.35
C SER A 363 -19.38 -5.38 9.23
N LEU A 364 -19.45 -6.29 10.21
CA LEU A 364 -20.43 -7.38 10.22
C LEU A 364 -21.88 -6.86 10.34
N GLN A 365 -22.12 -5.80 11.11
CA GLN A 365 -23.43 -5.15 11.15
C GLN A 365 -23.80 -4.51 9.81
N ASN A 366 -22.83 -3.88 9.13
CA ASN A 366 -23.01 -3.33 7.79
C ASN A 366 -23.36 -4.43 6.78
N LEU A 367 -22.60 -5.53 6.77
CA LEU A 367 -22.88 -6.71 5.94
C LEU A 367 -24.27 -7.30 6.21
N CYS A 368 -24.65 -7.40 7.48
CA CYS A 368 -25.98 -7.88 7.86
C CYS A 368 -27.10 -6.99 7.32
N LYS A 369 -26.93 -5.66 7.35
CA LYS A 369 -27.87 -4.72 6.74
C LYS A 369 -27.94 -4.93 5.22
N ALA A 370 -26.79 -5.04 4.54
CA ALA A 370 -26.74 -5.26 3.08
C ALA A 370 -27.43 -6.58 2.66
N ALA A 371 -27.18 -7.67 3.39
CA ALA A 371 -27.79 -8.97 3.14
C ALA A 371 -29.31 -8.96 3.32
N LYS A 372 -29.82 -8.25 4.34
CA LYS A 372 -31.26 -8.07 4.58
C LYS A 372 -31.93 -7.28 3.46
N VAL A 373 -31.30 -6.22 2.97
CA VAL A 373 -31.82 -5.40 1.84
C VAL A 373 -31.96 -6.24 0.57
N ARG A 374 -31.03 -7.17 0.32
CA ARG A 374 -31.10 -8.12 -0.80
C ARG A 374 -32.11 -9.26 -0.59
N GLY A 375 -32.75 -9.38 0.57
CA GLY A 375 -33.66 -10.48 0.90
C GLY A 375 -32.97 -11.81 1.25
N HIS A 376 -31.66 -11.81 1.43
CA HIS A 376 -30.85 -13.01 1.67
C HIS A 376 -30.10 -12.92 3.00
N SER A 377 -30.82 -12.83 4.12
CA SER A 377 -30.22 -12.67 5.46
C SER A 377 -29.17 -13.73 5.83
N PHE A 378 -29.22 -14.93 5.24
CA PHE A 378 -28.23 -15.98 5.47
C PHE A 378 -26.87 -15.69 4.81
N TRP A 379 -26.78 -14.71 3.91
CA TRP A 379 -25.51 -14.19 3.35
C TRP A 379 -24.81 -13.17 4.24
N ALA A 380 -25.34 -12.87 5.43
CA ALA A 380 -24.78 -11.90 6.38
C ALA A 380 -23.50 -12.40 7.10
N ARG A 381 -22.52 -12.94 6.37
CA ARG A 381 -21.26 -13.46 6.89
C ARG A 381 -20.15 -13.37 5.86
N GLY A 382 -18.89 -13.42 6.31
CA GLY A 382 -17.73 -13.59 5.42
C GLY A 382 -17.63 -15.04 4.90
N PRO A 383 -16.86 -15.28 3.82
CA PRO A 383 -16.73 -16.60 3.21
C PRO A 383 -16.01 -17.60 4.12
N ASP A 384 -16.60 -18.79 4.28
CA ASP A 384 -16.14 -19.81 5.21
C ASP A 384 -14.96 -20.67 4.67
N ASN A 385 -14.68 -20.58 3.36
CA ASN A 385 -13.74 -21.41 2.61
C ASN A 385 -12.70 -20.59 1.83
N ALA A 386 -12.43 -19.36 2.26
CA ALA A 386 -11.46 -18.45 1.64
C ALA A 386 -9.98 -18.79 1.92
N GLY A 387 -9.69 -19.81 2.74
CA GLY A 387 -8.32 -20.11 3.16
C GLY A 387 -7.83 -19.15 4.25
N TYR A 388 -6.52 -18.96 4.32
CA TYR A 388 -5.81 -18.10 5.27
C TYR A 388 -4.73 -17.28 4.52
N TYR A 389 -4.04 -16.36 5.21
CA TYR A 389 -3.10 -15.40 4.59
C TYR A 389 -2.15 -15.98 3.53
N ASN A 390 -1.58 -17.16 3.80
CA ASN A 390 -0.55 -17.79 2.97
C ASN A 390 -1.07 -18.97 2.14
N SER A 391 -2.38 -19.18 2.05
CA SER A 391 -2.96 -20.14 1.11
C SER A 391 -2.69 -19.71 -0.33
N LYS A 392 -2.76 -20.68 -1.26
CA LYS A 392 -2.82 -20.42 -2.70
C LYS A 392 -4.28 -20.42 -3.17
N PRO A 393 -4.61 -19.76 -4.30
CA PRO A 393 -5.98 -19.70 -4.78
C PRO A 393 -6.62 -21.09 -4.97
N HIS A 394 -5.89 -22.03 -5.57
CA HIS A 394 -6.36 -23.40 -5.84
C HIS A 394 -6.51 -24.28 -4.60
N GLU A 395 -5.96 -23.89 -3.45
CA GLU A 395 -6.11 -24.61 -2.18
C GLU A 395 -7.39 -24.20 -1.43
N SER A 396 -8.00 -23.08 -1.81
CA SER A 396 -9.22 -22.55 -1.19
C SER A 396 -10.46 -22.92 -2.00
N GLY A 397 -11.56 -23.26 -1.33
CA GLY A 397 -12.85 -23.49 -2.01
C GLY A 397 -13.44 -22.20 -2.58
N PHE A 398 -13.08 -21.06 -2.03
CA PHE A 398 -13.59 -19.77 -2.50
C PHE A 398 -12.89 -19.27 -3.76
N PHE A 399 -11.55 -19.32 -3.83
CA PHE A 399 -10.76 -18.70 -4.91
C PHE A 399 -10.28 -19.67 -5.99
N CYS A 400 -10.51 -20.98 -5.85
CA CYS A 400 -10.12 -21.94 -6.88
C CYS A 400 -10.89 -21.69 -8.18
N GLU A 401 -10.46 -22.34 -9.27
CA GLU A 401 -11.16 -22.23 -10.55
C GLU A 401 -12.61 -22.71 -10.40
N ARG A 402 -13.59 -21.89 -10.80
CA ARG A 402 -15.03 -22.11 -10.58
C ARG A 402 -15.43 -22.20 -9.09
N GLY A 403 -14.61 -21.62 -8.21
CA GLY A 403 -14.89 -21.52 -6.77
C GLY A 403 -16.02 -20.55 -6.43
N ASP A 404 -16.30 -20.45 -5.13
CA ASP A 404 -17.46 -19.69 -4.64
C ASP A 404 -17.39 -18.19 -4.91
N TYR A 405 -16.22 -17.61 -5.25
CA TYR A 405 -16.07 -16.21 -5.62
C TYR A 405 -17.01 -15.78 -6.76
N ASP A 406 -17.32 -16.69 -7.70
CA ASP A 406 -18.21 -16.43 -8.84
C ASP A 406 -19.65 -16.90 -8.60
N SER A 407 -19.95 -17.48 -7.43
CA SER A 407 -21.31 -17.86 -7.02
C SER A 407 -22.18 -16.62 -6.73
N TYR A 408 -23.51 -16.79 -6.62
CA TYR A 408 -24.40 -15.69 -6.22
C TYR A 408 -24.01 -15.05 -4.88
N TYR A 409 -23.57 -15.87 -3.93
CA TYR A 409 -23.09 -15.39 -2.64
C TYR A 409 -21.74 -14.66 -2.78
N GLY A 410 -20.78 -15.24 -3.50
CA GLY A 410 -19.46 -14.63 -3.71
C GLY A 410 -19.55 -13.28 -4.40
N ARG A 411 -20.32 -13.18 -5.49
CA ARG A 411 -20.59 -11.91 -6.18
C ARG A 411 -21.27 -10.88 -5.28
N PHE A 412 -22.20 -11.30 -4.42
CA PHE A 412 -22.81 -10.41 -3.42
C PHE A 412 -21.77 -9.90 -2.42
N PHE A 413 -20.99 -10.81 -1.82
CA PHE A 413 -20.01 -10.48 -0.79
C PHE A 413 -18.90 -9.58 -1.33
N LEU A 414 -18.33 -9.91 -2.49
CA LEU A 414 -17.25 -9.14 -3.12
C LEU A 414 -17.72 -7.75 -3.57
N ASN A 415 -18.93 -7.65 -4.13
CA ASN A 415 -19.52 -6.35 -4.44
C ASN A 415 -19.72 -5.51 -3.17
N TRP A 416 -20.27 -6.08 -2.10
CA TRP A 416 -20.38 -5.39 -0.82
C TRP A 416 -19.01 -4.93 -0.28
N TYR A 417 -18.02 -5.81 -0.30
CA TYR A 417 -16.69 -5.54 0.24
C TYR A 417 -15.99 -4.40 -0.52
N THR A 418 -16.03 -4.42 -1.86
CA THR A 418 -15.52 -3.32 -2.68
C THR A 418 -16.36 -2.05 -2.54
N GLN A 419 -17.69 -2.15 -2.38
CA GLN A 419 -18.53 -0.97 -2.18
C GLN A 419 -18.20 -0.25 -0.86
N VAL A 420 -17.85 -0.96 0.21
CA VAL A 420 -17.41 -0.34 1.46
C VAL A 420 -16.11 0.45 1.26
N LEU A 421 -15.16 -0.07 0.47
CA LEU A 421 -13.94 0.63 0.07
C LEU A 421 -14.25 1.92 -0.72
N ILE A 422 -15.15 1.82 -1.69
CA ILE A 422 -15.56 2.95 -2.54
C ILE A 422 -16.28 4.02 -1.72
N ASP A 423 -17.21 3.61 -0.84
CA ASP A 423 -17.94 4.51 0.04
C ASP A 423 -16.99 5.23 1.01
N HIS A 424 -15.99 4.53 1.56
CA HIS A 424 -14.96 5.12 2.40
C HIS A 424 -14.24 6.25 1.66
N ALA A 425 -13.71 5.95 0.46
CA ALA A 425 -13.04 6.94 -0.37
C ALA A 425 -13.94 8.13 -0.69
N ASP A 426 -15.19 7.89 -1.11
CA ASP A 426 -16.15 8.95 -1.46
C ASP A 426 -16.41 9.89 -0.28
N ASN A 427 -16.63 9.34 0.91
CA ASN A 427 -16.92 10.13 2.12
C ASN A 427 -15.71 10.96 2.57
N VAL A 428 -14.52 10.35 2.63
CA VAL A 428 -13.30 11.04 3.07
C VAL A 428 -12.87 12.11 2.05
N LEU A 429 -12.91 11.81 0.75
CA LEU A 429 -12.53 12.75 -0.29
C LEU A 429 -13.51 13.92 -0.44
N SER A 430 -14.80 13.70 -0.17
CA SER A 430 -15.77 14.81 -0.07
C SER A 430 -15.37 15.81 1.01
N LEU A 431 -14.91 15.32 2.17
CA LEU A 431 -14.46 16.14 3.29
C LEU A 431 -13.09 16.76 3.04
N ALA A 432 -12.18 16.05 2.37
CA ALA A 432 -10.89 16.58 1.95
C ALA A 432 -11.05 17.73 0.94
N SER A 433 -11.94 17.58 -0.03
CA SER A 433 -12.28 18.63 -1.01
C SER A 433 -12.83 19.88 -0.32
N LEU A 434 -13.64 19.71 0.73
CA LEU A 434 -14.11 20.83 1.55
C LEU A 434 -12.99 21.50 2.35
N ALA A 435 -12.01 20.72 2.84
CA ALA A 435 -10.91 21.24 3.65
C ALA A 435 -9.82 21.93 2.82
N PHE A 436 -9.60 21.50 1.57
CA PHE A 436 -8.47 21.95 0.76
C PHE A 436 -8.86 22.73 -0.50
N GLU A 437 -10.17 22.87 -0.76
CA GLU A 437 -10.72 23.68 -1.85
C GLU A 437 -10.08 23.32 -3.20
N ASP A 438 -9.38 24.27 -3.83
CA ASP A 438 -8.77 24.09 -5.15
C ASP A 438 -7.41 23.36 -5.11
N THR A 439 -6.91 22.99 -3.93
CA THR A 439 -5.63 22.27 -3.84
C THR A 439 -5.76 20.87 -4.43
N GLN A 440 -4.78 20.47 -5.23
CA GLN A 440 -4.74 19.13 -5.81
C GLN A 440 -4.73 18.04 -4.71
N ILE A 441 -5.72 17.15 -4.76
CA ILE A 441 -5.81 15.98 -3.88
C ILE A 441 -5.19 14.78 -4.58
N VAL A 442 -4.37 14.02 -3.85
CA VAL A 442 -3.70 12.82 -4.34
C VAL A 442 -4.17 11.59 -3.55
N VAL A 443 -4.42 10.48 -4.22
CA VAL A 443 -4.75 9.19 -3.59
C VAL A 443 -3.79 8.12 -4.09
N LYS A 444 -3.25 7.34 -3.15
CA LYS A 444 -2.28 6.29 -3.43
C LYS A 444 -2.96 4.94 -3.68
N ILE A 445 -2.65 4.33 -4.83
CA ILE A 445 -3.19 3.03 -5.26
C ILE A 445 -2.07 1.98 -5.30
N PRO A 446 -2.22 0.84 -4.61
CA PRO A 446 -1.23 -0.24 -4.60
C PRO A 446 -1.21 -1.04 -5.90
N ALA A 447 -0.08 -1.69 -6.17
CA ALA A 447 0.03 -2.75 -7.17
C ALA A 447 -0.06 -4.13 -6.49
N VAL A 448 -1.22 -4.78 -6.58
CA VAL A 448 -1.44 -6.15 -6.08
C VAL A 448 -1.35 -7.13 -7.24
N TYR A 449 -0.12 -7.48 -7.62
CA TYR A 449 0.18 -8.15 -8.90
C TYR A 449 0.33 -9.67 -8.80
N TRP A 450 0.39 -10.24 -7.60
CA TRP A 450 0.49 -11.70 -7.42
C TRP A 450 -0.90 -12.34 -7.52
N TRP A 451 -0.94 -13.57 -8.03
CA TRP A 451 -2.16 -14.26 -8.45
C TRP A 451 -2.98 -13.56 -9.55
N TYR A 452 -2.47 -12.50 -10.17
CA TYR A 452 -3.14 -11.81 -11.27
C TYR A 452 -3.40 -12.71 -12.48
N LYS A 453 -2.59 -13.75 -12.70
CA LYS A 453 -2.81 -14.73 -13.79
C LYS A 453 -3.81 -15.84 -13.43
N THR A 454 -4.43 -15.79 -12.25
CA THR A 454 -5.49 -16.74 -11.86
C THR A 454 -6.85 -16.18 -12.21
N THR A 455 -7.87 -17.02 -12.40
CA THR A 455 -9.23 -16.53 -12.73
C THR A 455 -9.87 -15.68 -11.64
N SER A 456 -9.52 -15.95 -10.37
CA SER A 456 -10.08 -15.26 -9.22
C SER A 456 -9.36 -13.98 -8.84
N HIS A 457 -8.10 -13.78 -9.25
CA HIS A 457 -7.31 -12.62 -8.81
C HIS A 457 -7.31 -12.46 -7.28
N ALA A 458 -7.11 -13.57 -6.56
CA ALA A 458 -7.45 -13.68 -5.13
C ALA A 458 -6.87 -12.58 -4.24
N ALA A 459 -5.63 -12.14 -4.48
CA ALA A 459 -5.01 -11.07 -3.71
C ALA A 459 -5.67 -9.69 -3.93
N GLU A 460 -6.09 -9.39 -5.16
CA GLU A 460 -6.84 -8.17 -5.46
C GLU A 460 -8.20 -8.20 -4.75
N LEU A 461 -8.88 -9.35 -4.79
CA LEU A 461 -10.17 -9.53 -4.10
C LEU A 461 -10.07 -9.29 -2.59
N THR A 462 -9.06 -9.87 -1.93
CA THR A 462 -8.88 -9.66 -0.48
C THR A 462 -8.43 -8.24 -0.16
N ALA A 463 -7.71 -7.56 -1.06
CA ALA A 463 -7.33 -6.15 -0.92
C ALA A 463 -8.51 -5.17 -1.11
N GLY A 464 -9.63 -5.64 -1.67
CA GLY A 464 -10.85 -4.86 -1.90
C GLY A 464 -11.11 -4.49 -3.36
N TYR A 465 -10.26 -4.91 -4.29
CA TYR A 465 -10.43 -4.71 -5.74
C TYR A 465 -11.15 -5.91 -6.35
N TYR A 466 -12.44 -5.76 -6.67
CA TYR A 466 -13.23 -6.84 -7.26
C TYR A 466 -12.91 -7.02 -8.75
N ASN A 467 -11.70 -7.51 -9.06
CA ASN A 467 -11.12 -7.57 -10.41
C ASN A 467 -10.87 -9.01 -10.93
N PRO A 468 -11.84 -9.94 -10.93
CA PRO A 468 -11.66 -11.24 -11.57
C PRO A 468 -11.62 -11.08 -13.11
N THR A 469 -11.16 -12.11 -13.83
CA THR A 469 -10.89 -12.05 -15.28
C THR A 469 -12.09 -11.66 -16.17
N ASN A 470 -13.31 -11.68 -15.64
CA ASN A 470 -14.55 -11.36 -16.38
C ASN A 470 -15.06 -9.93 -16.18
N GLN A 471 -14.37 -9.06 -15.42
CA GLN A 471 -14.76 -7.67 -15.24
C GLN A 471 -13.57 -6.76 -14.86
N ASP A 472 -13.67 -5.46 -15.12
CA ASP A 472 -12.72 -4.45 -14.61
C ASP A 472 -13.13 -4.00 -13.20
N GLY A 473 -12.37 -4.44 -12.20
CA GLY A 473 -12.58 -4.11 -10.79
C GLY A 473 -12.06 -2.73 -10.37
N TYR A 474 -11.24 -2.08 -11.19
CA TYR A 474 -10.68 -0.75 -10.91
C TYR A 474 -11.62 0.36 -11.35
N SER A 475 -12.39 0.11 -12.42
CA SER A 475 -13.35 1.06 -12.99
C SER A 475 -14.19 1.82 -11.94
N PRO A 476 -14.95 1.13 -11.04
CA PRO A 476 -15.86 1.83 -10.14
C PRO A 476 -15.12 2.65 -9.08
N VAL A 477 -13.91 2.22 -8.70
CA VAL A 477 -13.04 2.98 -7.79
C VAL A 477 -12.62 4.28 -8.47
N PHE A 478 -12.20 4.21 -9.73
CA PHE A 478 -11.73 5.35 -10.50
C PHE A 478 -12.84 6.35 -10.85
N ASP A 479 -14.08 5.89 -11.01
CA ASP A 479 -15.23 6.78 -11.16
C ASP A 479 -15.41 7.69 -9.93
N VAL A 480 -15.22 7.13 -8.72
CA VAL A 480 -15.27 7.91 -7.46
C VAL A 480 -14.05 8.82 -7.30
N LEU A 481 -12.86 8.38 -7.67
CA LEU A 481 -11.69 9.28 -7.66
C LEU A 481 -11.87 10.43 -8.65
N LYS A 482 -12.46 10.16 -9.82
CA LYS A 482 -12.70 11.17 -10.85
C LYS A 482 -13.75 12.17 -10.42
N LYS A 483 -14.80 11.73 -9.73
CA LYS A 483 -15.82 12.59 -9.12
C LYS A 483 -15.20 13.68 -8.23
N HIS A 484 -14.13 13.36 -7.52
CA HIS A 484 -13.41 14.29 -6.62
C HIS A 484 -12.20 14.97 -7.28
N SER A 485 -12.04 14.86 -8.60
CA SER A 485 -10.91 15.44 -9.35
C SER A 485 -9.53 15.06 -8.78
N VAL A 486 -9.43 13.84 -8.23
CA VAL A 486 -8.21 13.34 -7.60
C VAL A 486 -7.15 13.01 -8.65
N THR A 487 -5.89 13.29 -8.32
CA THR A 487 -4.74 12.68 -9.00
C THR A 487 -4.45 11.31 -8.38
N MET A 488 -4.58 10.26 -9.18
CA MET A 488 -4.23 8.91 -8.77
C MET A 488 -2.71 8.74 -8.77
N LYS A 489 -2.11 8.40 -7.63
CA LYS A 489 -0.69 8.02 -7.54
C LYS A 489 -0.55 6.51 -7.47
N PHE A 490 -0.09 5.90 -8.56
CA PHE A 490 0.10 4.46 -8.66
C PHE A 490 1.47 4.04 -8.11
N VAL A 491 1.49 3.03 -7.24
CA VAL A 491 2.72 2.41 -6.75
C VAL A 491 3.24 1.43 -7.79
N VAL A 492 4.25 1.84 -8.54
CA VAL A 492 4.86 1.05 -9.59
C VAL A 492 5.64 -0.11 -8.97
N PRO A 493 5.28 -1.37 -9.28
CA PRO A 493 5.97 -2.54 -8.72
C PRO A 493 7.40 -2.61 -9.23
N GLY A 494 8.31 -3.09 -8.37
CA GLY A 494 9.71 -3.31 -8.73
C GLY A 494 9.97 -4.64 -9.41
N LEU A 495 11.21 -4.83 -9.86
CA LEU A 495 11.65 -6.09 -10.44
C LEU A 495 11.60 -7.19 -9.36
N GLN A 496 10.97 -8.32 -9.67
CA GLN A 496 11.06 -9.49 -8.81
C GLN A 496 12.49 -10.02 -8.84
N VAL A 497 13.10 -10.13 -7.66
CA VAL A 497 14.21 -11.06 -7.48
C VAL A 497 13.60 -12.46 -7.56
N SER A 498 14.06 -13.28 -8.50
CA SER A 498 13.68 -14.69 -8.56
C SER A 498 14.19 -15.38 -7.30
N TYR A 499 13.36 -15.48 -6.28
CA TYR A 499 13.66 -16.35 -5.15
C TYR A 499 13.52 -17.78 -5.67
N HIS A 500 14.63 -18.49 -5.76
CA HIS A 500 14.67 -19.90 -6.19
C HIS A 500 13.84 -20.86 -5.30
N GLU A 501 13.19 -20.34 -4.24
CA GLU A 501 12.38 -21.06 -3.25
C GLU A 501 10.89 -20.64 -3.23
N ILE A 502 10.45 -19.70 -4.08
CA ILE A 502 9.04 -19.26 -4.11
C ILE A 502 8.25 -20.09 -5.14
N ASP A 503 7.18 -20.74 -4.68
CA ASP A 503 6.16 -21.35 -5.54
C ASP A 503 5.63 -20.32 -6.55
N ASP A 504 5.38 -20.74 -7.81
CA ASP A 504 4.95 -19.85 -8.92
C ASP A 504 3.87 -18.86 -8.45
N PRO A 505 4.21 -17.56 -8.30
CA PRO A 505 3.30 -16.56 -7.76
C PRO A 505 2.18 -16.20 -8.74
N LEU A 506 2.21 -16.75 -9.97
CA LEU A 506 1.30 -16.45 -11.07
C LEU A 506 1.10 -14.92 -11.21
N SER A 507 2.21 -14.19 -11.06
CA SER A 507 2.23 -12.74 -11.03
C SER A 507 2.30 -12.13 -12.43
N ASP A 508 1.75 -10.93 -12.57
CA ASP A 508 1.84 -10.12 -13.78
C ASP A 508 1.92 -8.62 -13.47
N PRO A 509 3.05 -8.12 -12.95
CA PRO A 509 3.18 -6.70 -12.59
C PRO A 509 3.05 -5.78 -13.81
N GLU A 510 3.50 -6.20 -14.99
CA GLU A 510 3.34 -5.45 -16.23
C GLU A 510 1.87 -5.42 -16.69
N GLY A 511 1.20 -6.57 -16.73
CA GLY A 511 -0.21 -6.67 -17.10
C GLY A 511 -1.12 -5.88 -16.17
N LEU A 512 -0.88 -5.96 -14.85
CA LEU A 512 -1.59 -5.15 -13.86
C LEU A 512 -1.36 -3.65 -14.09
N SER A 513 -0.10 -3.24 -14.23
CA SER A 513 0.23 -1.82 -14.44
C SER A 513 -0.45 -1.30 -15.71
N TRP A 514 -0.47 -2.09 -16.78
CA TRP A 514 -1.17 -1.75 -18.00
C TRP A 514 -2.69 -1.58 -17.77
N GLN A 515 -3.35 -2.53 -17.08
CA GLN A 515 -4.79 -2.45 -16.82
C GLN A 515 -5.13 -1.20 -16.01
N VAL A 516 -4.44 -1.02 -14.88
CA VAL A 516 -4.69 0.05 -13.91
C VAL A 516 -4.50 1.43 -14.56
N LEU A 517 -3.39 1.63 -15.26
CA LEU A 517 -3.07 2.92 -15.88
C LEU A 517 -4.04 3.26 -17.01
N ASN A 518 -4.35 2.32 -17.90
CA ASN A 518 -5.30 2.56 -18.98
C ASN A 518 -6.71 2.80 -18.45
N SER A 519 -7.17 2.01 -17.47
CA SER A 519 -8.50 2.18 -16.87
C SER A 519 -8.65 3.56 -16.19
N ALA A 520 -7.61 4.06 -15.53
CA ALA A 520 -7.61 5.41 -14.92
C ALA A 520 -7.65 6.51 -15.99
N TRP A 521 -6.78 6.37 -17.00
CA TRP A 521 -6.68 7.29 -18.11
C TRP A 521 -7.97 7.37 -18.94
N GLU A 522 -8.58 6.25 -19.32
CA GLU A 522 -9.84 6.22 -20.07
C GLU A 522 -10.98 6.95 -19.33
N ARG A 523 -10.95 6.98 -17.99
CA ARG A 523 -11.88 7.75 -17.13
C ARG A 523 -11.49 9.22 -16.97
N GLY A 524 -10.40 9.65 -17.58
CA GLY A 524 -9.90 11.01 -17.52
C GLY A 524 -9.31 11.39 -16.17
N LEU A 525 -8.80 10.43 -15.40
CA LEU A 525 -8.00 10.72 -14.21
C LEU A 525 -6.63 11.26 -14.59
N THR A 526 -6.15 12.20 -13.77
CA THR A 526 -4.73 12.55 -13.75
C THR A 526 -3.99 11.44 -13.01
N VAL A 527 -2.87 10.99 -13.57
CA VAL A 527 -2.09 9.86 -13.02
C VAL A 527 -0.69 10.31 -12.68
N ALA A 528 -0.21 9.93 -11.50
CA ALA A 528 1.15 10.10 -11.03
C ALA A 528 1.75 8.74 -10.65
N GLY A 529 3.06 8.67 -10.51
CA GLY A 529 3.78 7.45 -10.15
C GLY A 529 4.49 7.56 -8.80
N GLN A 530 4.73 6.40 -8.18
CA GLN A 530 5.70 6.24 -7.09
C GLN A 530 6.41 4.90 -7.25
N ASN A 531 7.72 4.82 -7.00
CA ASN A 531 8.41 3.53 -7.00
C ASN A 531 8.13 2.71 -5.74
N ALA A 532 8.08 1.40 -5.90
CA ALA A 532 8.22 0.47 -4.78
C ALA A 532 9.65 0.52 -4.20
N GLN A 533 9.81 0.05 -2.96
CA GLN A 533 11.09 0.05 -2.25
C GLN A 533 12.16 -0.87 -2.87
N SER A 534 11.86 -1.65 -3.91
CA SER A 534 12.81 -2.54 -4.58
C SER A 534 13.41 -1.95 -5.87
N CYS A 535 13.00 -0.76 -6.29
CA CYS A 535 13.37 -0.18 -7.61
C CYS A 535 14.56 0.79 -7.54
N TYR A 536 15.78 0.30 -7.34
CA TYR A 536 16.97 1.17 -7.21
C TYR A 536 18.13 0.83 -8.14
N ASP A 537 17.94 -0.12 -9.05
CA ASP A 537 18.90 -0.42 -10.10
C ASP A 537 18.57 0.36 -11.39
N ARG A 538 19.54 0.42 -12.31
CA ARG A 538 19.40 1.14 -13.58
C ARG A 538 18.28 0.60 -14.47
N ASP A 539 18.08 -0.71 -14.45
CA ASP A 539 16.99 -1.37 -15.17
C ASP A 539 15.63 -0.99 -14.56
N GLY A 540 15.53 -0.96 -13.23
CA GLY A 540 14.38 -0.45 -12.50
C GLY A 540 14.07 1.00 -12.86
N PHE A 541 15.05 1.90 -12.84
CA PHE A 541 14.85 3.30 -13.25
C PHE A 541 14.40 3.43 -14.69
N THR A 542 14.99 2.67 -15.62
CA THR A 542 14.57 2.68 -17.02
C THR A 542 13.10 2.26 -17.16
N ARG A 543 12.70 1.19 -16.46
CA ARG A 543 11.30 0.75 -16.41
C ARG A 543 10.37 1.81 -15.81
N LEU A 544 10.77 2.49 -14.74
CA LEU A 544 9.97 3.57 -14.15
C LEU A 544 9.73 4.69 -15.17
N VAL A 545 10.74 5.09 -15.93
CA VAL A 545 10.63 6.11 -16.98
C VAL A 545 9.71 5.63 -18.11
N GLU A 546 9.84 4.37 -18.55
CA GLU A 546 8.97 3.80 -19.59
C GLU A 546 7.49 3.74 -19.17
N ILE A 547 7.22 3.41 -17.91
CA ILE A 547 5.86 3.39 -17.36
C ILE A 547 5.32 4.83 -17.22
N ALA A 548 6.15 5.77 -16.77
CA ALA A 548 5.74 7.16 -16.58
C ALA A 548 5.53 7.90 -17.91
N LYS A 549 6.30 7.56 -18.95
CA LYS A 549 6.29 8.21 -20.27
C LYS A 549 6.29 7.15 -21.39
N PRO A 550 5.19 6.40 -21.59
CA PRO A 550 5.16 5.36 -22.60
C PRO A 550 5.31 5.94 -24.00
N ARG A 551 6.42 5.63 -24.68
CA ARG A 551 6.83 6.24 -25.97
C ARG A 551 5.79 6.07 -27.09
N ASN A 552 5.06 4.95 -27.06
CA ASN A 552 4.12 4.55 -28.12
C ASN A 552 2.65 4.61 -27.66
N HIS A 553 2.32 5.37 -26.61
CA HIS A 553 0.93 5.50 -26.21
C HIS A 553 0.13 6.25 -27.30
N PRO A 554 -0.96 5.69 -27.85
CA PRO A 554 -1.71 6.29 -28.95
C PRO A 554 -2.23 7.70 -28.63
N ASP A 555 -2.67 7.91 -27.40
CA ASP A 555 -3.14 9.22 -26.92
C ASP A 555 -2.05 10.09 -26.24
N HIS A 556 -0.75 9.74 -26.39
CA HIS A 556 0.37 10.46 -25.75
C HIS A 556 0.25 10.66 -24.23
N ARG A 557 -0.38 9.70 -23.53
CA ARG A 557 -0.58 9.77 -22.09
C ARG A 557 0.74 9.55 -21.35
N HIS A 558 0.90 10.27 -20.25
CA HIS A 558 2.07 10.24 -19.40
C HIS A 558 1.66 10.63 -17.97
N PHE A 559 2.55 10.43 -17.01
CA PHE A 559 2.32 10.82 -15.63
C PHE A 559 2.42 12.34 -15.47
N SER A 560 1.58 12.92 -14.61
CA SER A 560 1.63 14.35 -14.29
C SER A 560 2.81 14.71 -13.39
N PHE A 561 3.26 13.77 -12.57
CA PHE A 561 4.48 13.84 -11.76
C PHE A 561 4.86 12.44 -11.26
N PHE A 562 6.07 12.30 -10.73
CA PHE A 562 6.56 11.07 -10.12
C PHE A 562 7.15 11.35 -8.74
N VAL A 563 6.79 10.54 -7.76
CA VAL A 563 7.34 10.59 -6.40
C VAL A 563 8.40 9.50 -6.25
N PHE A 564 9.65 9.91 -6.15
CA PHE A 564 10.75 9.03 -5.81
C PHE A 564 10.77 8.74 -4.30
N GLN A 565 10.47 7.51 -3.93
CA GLN A 565 10.64 6.96 -2.59
C GLN A 565 12.10 6.55 -2.43
N GLN A 566 12.82 7.24 -1.53
CA GLN A 566 14.20 6.90 -1.19
C GLN A 566 14.31 5.53 -0.48
N PRO A 567 15.46 4.85 -0.58
CA PRO A 567 15.76 3.63 0.15
C PRO A 567 15.77 3.89 1.65
N LEU A 568 15.37 2.86 2.41
CA LEU A 568 15.49 2.90 3.86
C LEU A 568 16.96 2.81 4.29
N PRO A 569 17.38 3.50 5.37
CA PRO A 569 18.76 3.46 5.85
C PRO A 569 19.28 2.06 6.19
N SER A 570 18.38 1.11 6.48
CA SER A 570 18.69 -0.31 6.77
C SER A 570 19.03 -1.14 5.52
N ILE A 571 18.68 -0.66 4.33
CA ILE A 571 19.03 -1.29 3.06
C ILE A 571 20.36 -0.67 2.62
N GLU A 572 21.47 -1.32 2.98
CA GLU A 572 22.83 -1.01 2.47
C GLU A 572 22.95 -1.31 0.96
N ARG A 573 22.11 -0.70 0.13
CA ARG A 573 22.39 -0.54 -1.29
C ARG A 573 22.73 0.92 -1.48
N THR A 574 24.01 1.20 -1.65
CA THR A 574 24.50 2.49 -2.09
C THR A 574 23.87 2.78 -3.45
N ILE A 575 22.76 3.53 -3.48
CA ILE A 575 22.24 4.04 -4.75
C ILE A 575 23.31 4.96 -5.30
N CYS A 576 23.73 4.72 -6.54
CA CYS A 576 24.68 5.61 -7.17
C CYS A 576 23.99 6.94 -7.45
N PHE A 577 24.57 8.05 -6.99
CA PHE A 577 24.04 9.39 -7.27
C PHE A 577 23.87 9.64 -8.77
N SER A 578 24.75 9.05 -9.60
CA SER A 578 24.61 9.12 -11.05
C SER A 578 23.34 8.46 -11.59
N ASP A 579 22.83 7.43 -10.91
CA ASP A 579 21.64 6.72 -11.35
C ASP A 579 20.37 7.52 -11.02
N ILE A 580 20.34 8.21 -9.87
CA ILE A 580 19.25 9.14 -9.53
C ILE A 580 19.27 10.36 -10.46
N ASP A 581 20.44 10.94 -10.71
CA ASP A 581 20.60 12.06 -11.66
C ASP A 581 20.15 11.66 -13.07
N TYR A 582 20.56 10.47 -13.53
CA TYR A 582 20.10 9.90 -14.81
C TYR A 582 18.58 9.72 -14.84
N PHE A 583 17.99 9.18 -13.76
CA PHE A 583 16.54 9.01 -13.65
C PHE A 583 15.81 10.35 -13.76
N ILE A 584 16.22 11.36 -12.99
CA ILE A 584 15.58 12.68 -13.00
C ILE A 584 15.67 13.33 -14.38
N LYS A 585 16.87 13.35 -14.99
CA LYS A 585 17.07 13.88 -16.35
C LYS A 585 16.21 13.15 -17.39
N SER A 586 16.09 11.83 -17.28
CA SER A 586 15.24 11.03 -18.17
C SER A 586 13.76 11.37 -18.04
N MET A 587 13.30 11.63 -16.81
CA MET A 587 11.92 12.07 -16.53
C MET A 587 11.66 13.47 -17.11
N HIS A 588 12.62 14.38 -17.00
CA HIS A 588 12.52 15.72 -17.60
C HIS A 588 12.60 15.72 -19.13
N GLY A 589 13.11 14.65 -19.73
CA GLY A 589 13.28 14.54 -21.19
C GLY A 589 14.56 15.18 -21.70
N ASP A 590 15.55 15.38 -20.81
CA ASP A 590 16.84 15.97 -21.13
C ASP A 590 17.75 14.95 -21.82
N SER A 591 18.45 15.37 -22.88
CA SER A 591 19.50 14.60 -23.53
C SER A 591 20.73 14.52 -22.64
N SER A 592 21.01 13.35 -22.05
CA SER A 592 22.36 13.02 -21.60
C SER A 592 23.21 12.72 -22.85
N ASN A 593 23.75 13.74 -23.50
CA ASN A 593 24.95 13.55 -24.32
C ASN A 593 26.09 13.24 -23.35
N SER A 594 26.41 11.96 -23.21
CA SER A 594 27.65 11.51 -22.62
C SER A 594 28.80 11.84 -23.58
N GLU A 595 29.38 13.03 -23.43
CA GLU A 595 30.75 13.30 -23.87
C GLU A 595 31.49 14.02 -22.75
N SER A 596 32.27 13.25 -21.98
CA SER A 596 33.56 13.67 -21.43
C SER A 596 34.37 12.44 -21.05
#